data_AF-A0A8X6IJU1-F1
#
_entry.id   AF-A0A8X6IJU1-F1
#
_cell.length_a   1.000
_cell.length_b   1.000
_cell.length_c   1.000
_cell.angle_alpha   90.00
_cell.angle_beta   90.00
_cell.angle_gamma   90.00
#
_symmetry.space_group_name_H-M   'P 1'
#
loop_
_entity.id
_entity.type
_entity.pdbx_description
1 polymer ?
#
loop_
_entity_poly.entity_id
_entity_poly.type
_entity_poly.pdbx_seq_one_letter_code
_entity_poly.pdbx_strand_id
1 'polypeptide(L)'
;MSLEEKIVSLGKSMGLEVEERDVNELVEEHTQELTTEEIQELQSQQHTEVMQEIGFEEKEEIISTSEIKEILGMWETVSLFVEKKHPKKVATSRASDLFNDTCLTHFRYILRGRKKQISLGVFFSKWPAGESEKIIAKKAKTSEDI
;
A
#
# COMPACT_ATOMS: atom_id res chain seq x y z
N MET A 1 39.20 -13.31 -7.63
CA MET A 1 38.78 -13.09 -9.02
C MET A 1 37.52 -12.26 -8.97
N SER A 2 37.69 -10.96 -9.17
CA SER A 2 36.62 -9.97 -9.11
C SER A 2 35.69 -10.08 -10.31
N LEU A 3 34.49 -9.48 -10.25
CA LEU A 3 33.52 -9.54 -11.34
C LEU A 3 34.06 -8.84 -12.60
N GLU A 4 34.79 -7.74 -12.41
CA GLU A 4 35.39 -6.91 -13.45
C GLU A 4 36.47 -7.71 -14.20
N GLU A 5 37.34 -8.42 -13.47
CA GLU A 5 38.37 -9.30 -14.04
C GLU A 5 37.76 -10.42 -14.90
N LYS A 6 36.60 -10.97 -14.51
CA LYS A 6 35.86 -11.99 -15.29
C LYS A 6 35.27 -11.42 -16.57
N ILE A 7 34.73 -10.21 -16.53
CA ILE A 7 34.16 -9.54 -17.70
C ILE A 7 35.26 -9.16 -18.70
N VAL A 8 36.38 -8.61 -18.21
CA VAL A 8 37.55 -8.25 -19.04
C VAL A 8 38.14 -9.48 -19.73
N SER A 9 38.33 -10.58 -18.99
CA SER A 9 38.85 -11.83 -19.56
C SER A 9 37.91 -12.45 -20.60
N LEU A 10 36.59 -12.39 -20.37
CA LEU A 10 35.59 -12.84 -21.34
C LEU A 10 35.62 -11.98 -22.61
N GLY A 11 35.65 -10.65 -22.49
CA GLY A 11 35.73 -9.73 -23.62
C GLY A 11 36.99 -9.98 -24.47
N LYS A 12 38.15 -10.13 -23.83
CA LYS A 12 39.41 -10.46 -24.52
C LYS A 12 39.35 -11.81 -25.24
N SER A 13 38.69 -12.81 -24.65
CA SER A 13 38.50 -14.12 -25.29
C SER A 13 37.59 -14.06 -26.53
N MET A 14 36.70 -13.06 -26.60
CA MET A 14 35.81 -12.79 -27.74
C MET A 14 36.44 -11.84 -28.77
N GLY A 15 37.71 -11.45 -28.59
CA GLY A 15 38.42 -10.53 -29.49
C GLY A 15 38.02 -9.06 -29.32
N LEU A 16 37.37 -8.72 -28.20
CA LEU A 16 37.02 -7.35 -27.85
C LEU A 16 38.14 -6.71 -27.04
N GLU A 17 38.45 -5.45 -27.36
CA GLU A 17 39.36 -4.63 -26.57
C GLU A 17 38.57 -4.03 -25.40
N VAL A 18 38.67 -4.68 -24.23
CA VAL A 18 37.98 -4.28 -23.00
C VAL A 18 39.03 -3.92 -21.95
N GLU A 19 39.06 -2.65 -21.53
CA GLU A 19 39.88 -2.20 -20.40
C GLU A 19 39.14 -2.39 -19.07
N GLU A 20 39.89 -2.66 -18.01
CA GLU A 20 39.34 -2.81 -16.65
C GLU A 20 38.70 -1.52 -16.14
N ARG A 21 39.23 -0.36 -16.57
CA ARG A 21 38.69 0.96 -16.21
C ARG A 21 37.28 1.17 -16.76
N ASP A 22 37.06 0.80 -18.02
CA ASP A 22 35.76 0.95 -18.68
C ASP A 22 34.69 0.07 -18.02
N VAL A 23 35.07 -1.13 -17.58
CA VAL A 23 34.17 -2.04 -16.84
C VAL A 23 33.89 -1.50 -15.44
N ASN A 24 34.88 -0.92 -14.77
CA ASN A 24 34.69 -0.33 -13.45
C ASN A 24 33.77 0.89 -13.50
N GLU A 25 33.93 1.76 -14.50
CA GLU A 25 33.04 2.91 -14.72
C GLU A 25 31.60 2.46 -14.97
N LEU A 26 31.40 1.47 -15.85
CA LEU A 26 30.08 0.92 -16.18
C LEU A 26 29.40 0.24 -14.97
N VAL A 27 30.17 -0.46 -14.14
CA VAL A 27 29.65 -1.13 -12.94
C VAL A 27 29.22 -0.09 -11.90
N GLU A 28 30.01 0.97 -11.68
CA GLU A 28 29.66 2.05 -10.76
C GLU A 28 28.40 2.82 -11.23
N GLU A 29 28.32 3.18 -12.53
CA GLU A 29 27.16 3.86 -13.13
C GLU A 29 25.87 3.04 -12.96
N HIS A 30 25.91 1.74 -13.28
CA HIS A 30 24.75 0.87 -13.18
C HIS A 30 24.38 0.52 -11.73
N THR A 31 25.30 0.64 -10.76
CA THR A 31 25.01 0.46 -9.34
C THR A 31 24.17 1.63 -8.79
N GLN A 32 24.35 2.83 -9.35
CA GLN A 32 23.54 4.01 -9.07
C GLN A 32 22.15 3.95 -9.71
N GLU A 33 21.99 3.33 -10.89
CA GLU A 33 20.67 3.14 -11.52
C GLU A 33 19.89 1.95 -10.93
N LEU A 34 20.57 0.95 -10.36
CA LEU A 34 19.94 -0.19 -9.69
C LEU A 34 19.35 0.16 -8.33
N THR A 35 19.73 1.28 -7.73
CA THR A 35 19.04 1.80 -6.55
C THR A 35 17.80 2.53 -7.01
N THR A 36 16.64 1.99 -6.64
CA THR A 36 15.28 2.46 -6.98
C THR A 36 14.92 3.79 -6.31
N GLU A 37 15.88 4.70 -6.17
CA GLU A 37 15.80 5.95 -5.42
C GLU A 37 14.75 6.89 -6.01
N GLU A 38 14.70 7.05 -7.33
CA GLU A 38 13.68 7.88 -8.00
C GLU A 38 12.26 7.31 -7.81
N ILE A 39 12.12 5.98 -7.81
CA ILE A 39 10.82 5.32 -7.57
C ILE A 39 10.43 5.46 -6.10
N GLN A 40 11.38 5.31 -5.18
CA GLN A 40 11.16 5.47 -3.75
C GLN A 40 10.82 6.92 -3.39
N GLU A 41 11.45 7.89 -4.06
CA GLU A 41 11.16 9.31 -3.91
C GLU A 41 9.77 9.65 -4.48
N LEU A 42 9.41 9.15 -5.66
CA LEU A 42 8.07 9.31 -6.23
C LEU A 42 6.98 8.67 -5.37
N GLN A 43 7.26 7.50 -4.76
CA GLN A 43 6.34 6.89 -3.79
C GLN A 43 6.21 7.75 -2.53
N SER A 44 7.31 8.27 -1.99
CA SER A 44 7.31 9.17 -0.83
C SER A 44 6.53 10.45 -1.11
N GLN A 45 6.72 11.05 -2.29
CA GLN A 45 6.00 12.24 -2.75
C GLN A 45 4.51 11.94 -2.93
N GLN A 46 4.14 10.82 -3.57
CA GLN A 46 2.74 10.41 -3.69
C GLN A 46 2.08 10.22 -2.32
N HIS A 47 2.75 9.55 -1.38
CA HIS A 47 2.22 9.36 -0.03
C HIS A 47 2.06 10.70 0.71
N THR A 48 2.98 11.64 0.51
CA THR A 48 2.95 12.97 1.14
C THR A 48 1.87 13.87 0.53
N GLU A 49 1.75 13.88 -0.80
CA GLU A 49 0.78 14.70 -1.55
C GLU A 49 -0.65 14.22 -1.31
N VAL A 50 -0.88 12.89 -1.31
CA VAL A 50 -2.18 12.31 -0.96
C VAL A 50 -2.57 12.61 0.50
N MET A 51 -1.62 12.65 1.43
CA MET A 51 -1.91 13.03 2.83
C MET A 51 -2.27 14.51 2.98
N GLN A 52 -1.64 15.41 2.21
CA GLN A 52 -1.95 16.84 2.25
C GLN A 52 -3.29 17.17 1.56
N GLU A 53 -3.62 16.52 0.46
CA GLU A 53 -4.83 16.83 -0.32
C GLU A 53 -6.13 16.41 0.41
N ILE A 54 -6.05 15.47 1.36
CA ILE A 54 -7.20 15.00 2.17
C ILE A 54 -7.40 15.86 3.45
N GLY A 55 -6.53 16.84 3.72
CA GLY A 55 -6.71 17.78 4.85
C GLY A 55 -6.69 17.13 6.24
N PHE A 56 -6.09 15.94 6.37
CA PHE A 56 -5.95 15.24 7.65
C PHE A 56 -4.59 15.55 8.26
N GLU A 57 -4.54 16.58 9.09
CA GLU A 57 -3.37 16.95 9.91
C GLU A 57 -3.31 16.15 11.23
N GLU A 58 -4.03 15.01 11.31
CA GLU A 58 -3.89 14.06 12.41
C GLU A 58 -2.93 12.97 11.98
N LYS A 59 -1.82 12.81 12.72
CA LYS A 59 -0.91 11.66 12.58
C LYS A 59 -1.76 10.38 12.62
N GLU A 60 -1.83 9.66 11.50
CA GLU A 60 -2.39 8.31 11.46
C GLU A 60 -1.52 7.40 12.33
N GLU A 61 -1.79 7.38 13.64
CA GLU A 61 -1.30 6.32 14.50
C GLU A 61 -1.88 5.01 13.98
N ILE A 62 -1.02 4.06 13.62
CA ILE A 62 -1.40 2.77 13.02
C ILE A 62 -2.02 1.90 14.14
N ILE A 63 -3.26 2.20 14.52
CA ILE A 63 -4.02 1.38 15.48
C ILE A 63 -4.33 0.02 14.86
N SER A 64 -4.05 -1.08 15.55
CA SER A 64 -4.26 -2.42 14.99
C SER A 64 -5.73 -2.79 14.82
N THR A 65 -6.04 -3.74 13.94
CA THR A 65 -7.43 -4.22 13.73
C THR A 65 -8.02 -4.87 14.99
N SER A 66 -7.17 -5.49 15.82
CA SER A 66 -7.57 -6.06 17.12
C SER A 66 -7.97 -4.97 18.12
N GLU A 67 -7.16 -3.92 18.24
CA GLU A 67 -7.43 -2.80 19.17
C GLU A 67 -8.72 -2.07 18.79
N ILE A 68 -8.96 -1.83 17.49
CA ILE A 68 -10.22 -1.23 17.04
C ILE A 68 -11.43 -2.11 17.45
N LYS A 69 -11.33 -3.42 17.24
CA LYS A 69 -12.41 -4.35 17.62
C LYS A 69 -12.64 -4.36 19.13
N GLU A 70 -11.56 -4.28 19.91
CA GLU A 70 -11.63 -4.22 21.36
C GLU A 70 -12.34 -2.95 21.83
N ILE A 71 -11.97 -1.76 21.30
CA ILE A 71 -12.64 -0.49 21.58
C ILE A 71 -14.14 -0.57 21.28
N LEU A 72 -14.50 -1.12 20.11
CA LEU A 72 -15.90 -1.28 19.71
C LEU A 72 -16.68 -2.19 20.69
N GLY A 73 -16.08 -3.29 21.15
CA GLY A 73 -16.69 -4.20 22.12
C GLY A 73 -16.80 -3.61 23.52
N MET A 74 -15.78 -2.87 23.97
CA MET A 74 -15.84 -2.15 25.24
C MET A 74 -16.97 -1.11 25.23
N TRP A 75 -17.10 -0.35 24.15
CA TRP A 75 -18.18 0.61 24.01
C TRP A 75 -19.57 -0.04 24.04
N GLU A 76 -19.76 -1.17 23.35
CA GLU A 76 -21.04 -1.90 23.38
C GLU A 76 -21.43 -2.27 24.82
N THR A 77 -20.47 -2.76 25.60
CA THR A 77 -20.68 -3.12 27.01
C THR A 77 -21.05 -1.89 27.86
N VAL A 78 -20.31 -0.79 27.71
CA VAL A 78 -20.57 0.46 28.42
C VAL A 78 -21.94 1.03 28.05
N SER A 79 -22.26 1.07 26.76
CA SER A 79 -23.52 1.59 26.24
C SER A 79 -24.70 0.83 26.83
N LEU A 80 -24.66 -0.51 26.82
CA LEU A 80 -25.71 -1.34 27.42
C LEU A 80 -25.89 -1.10 28.92
N PHE A 81 -24.77 -0.99 29.65
CA PHE A 81 -24.81 -0.73 31.08
C PHE A 81 -25.44 0.64 31.39
N VAL A 82 -25.00 1.65 30.66
CA VAL A 82 -25.44 3.03 30.79
C VAL A 82 -26.92 3.18 30.40
N GLU A 83 -27.35 2.57 29.29
CA GLU A 83 -28.75 2.54 28.85
C GLU A 83 -29.65 1.88 29.88
N LYS A 84 -29.20 0.83 30.58
CA LYS A 84 -29.96 0.15 31.64
C LYS A 84 -30.01 0.96 32.94
N LYS A 85 -28.87 1.49 33.39
CA LYS A 85 -28.70 1.99 34.77
C LYS A 85 -28.86 3.50 34.91
N HIS A 86 -28.65 4.29 33.86
CA HIS A 86 -28.66 5.74 34.01
C HIS A 86 -30.09 6.29 34.20
N PRO A 87 -30.34 7.15 35.19
CA PRO A 87 -31.68 7.69 35.47
C PRO A 87 -32.16 8.69 34.40
N LYS A 88 -31.25 9.46 33.80
CA LYS A 88 -31.58 10.40 32.71
C LYS A 88 -31.37 9.75 31.34
N LYS A 89 -32.37 9.00 30.86
CA LYS A 89 -32.26 8.22 29.61
C LYS A 89 -32.00 9.08 28.37
N VAL A 90 -32.72 10.17 28.20
CA VAL A 90 -32.65 11.00 26.98
C VAL A 90 -31.30 11.69 26.81
N ALA A 91 -30.79 12.31 27.88
CA ALA A 91 -29.49 13.00 27.84
C ALA A 91 -28.34 12.01 27.56
N THR A 92 -28.43 10.83 28.17
CA THR A 92 -27.46 9.77 28.00
C THR A 92 -27.50 9.13 26.63
N SER A 93 -28.69 8.87 26.08
CA SER A 93 -28.83 8.40 24.70
C SER A 93 -28.15 9.36 23.74
N ARG A 94 -28.41 10.66 23.86
CA ARG A 94 -27.77 11.68 23.01
C ARG A 94 -26.24 11.68 23.10
N ALA A 95 -25.69 11.47 24.30
CA ALA A 95 -24.25 11.36 24.48
C ALA A 95 -23.69 10.09 23.82
N SER A 96 -24.41 8.96 23.93
CA SER A 96 -24.05 7.72 23.26
C SER A 96 -24.13 7.83 21.74
N ASP A 97 -25.16 8.48 21.22
CA ASP A 97 -25.35 8.72 19.78
C ASP A 97 -24.21 9.59 19.23
N LEU A 98 -23.89 10.69 19.93
CA LEU A 98 -22.76 11.55 19.57
C LEU A 98 -21.43 10.80 19.52
N PHE A 99 -21.14 9.94 20.50
CA PHE A 99 -19.91 9.15 20.52
C PHE A 99 -19.88 8.10 19.39
N ASN A 100 -21.03 7.49 19.07
CA ASN A 100 -21.17 6.60 17.93
C ASN A 100 -20.87 7.31 16.61
N ASP A 101 -21.44 8.49 16.42
CA ASP A 101 -21.37 9.24 15.17
C ASP A 101 -19.98 9.84 14.93
N THR A 102 -19.31 10.28 15.99
CA THR A 102 -17.97 10.89 15.92
C THR A 102 -16.86 9.84 15.94
N CYS A 103 -16.64 9.20 17.10
CA CYS A 103 -15.50 8.32 17.31
C CYS A 103 -15.66 6.97 16.62
N LEU A 104 -16.81 6.29 16.81
CA LEU A 104 -16.93 4.90 16.35
C LEU A 104 -17.12 4.79 14.85
N THR A 105 -17.75 5.78 14.22
CA THR A 105 -17.86 5.85 12.76
C THR A 105 -16.48 5.84 12.11
N HIS A 106 -15.52 6.60 12.65
CA HIS A 106 -14.15 6.63 12.13
C HIS A 106 -13.47 5.25 12.24
N PHE A 107 -13.57 4.60 13.40
CA PHE A 107 -13.06 3.24 13.58
C PHE A 107 -13.71 2.20 12.65
N ARG A 108 -15.03 2.27 12.45
CA ARG A 108 -15.75 1.41 11.50
C ARG A 108 -15.30 1.66 10.06
N TYR A 109 -15.02 2.92 9.70
CA TYR A 109 -14.47 3.28 8.40
C TYR A 109 -13.10 2.64 8.16
N ILE A 110 -12.19 2.72 9.14
CA ILE A 110 -10.88 2.09 9.08
C ILE A 110 -11.00 0.58 8.84
N LEU A 111 -11.85 -0.12 9.61
CA LEU A 111 -12.08 -1.56 9.42
C LEU A 111 -12.61 -1.90 8.03
N ARG A 112 -13.51 -1.06 7.50
CA ARG A 112 -14.05 -1.24 6.14
C ARG A 112 -12.98 -1.02 5.08
N GLY A 113 -12.10 -0.05 5.26
CA GLY A 113 -10.93 0.19 4.41
C GLY A 113 -10.01 -1.02 4.35
N ARG A 114 -9.62 -1.56 5.52
CA ARG A 114 -8.76 -2.74 5.63
C ARG A 114 -9.37 -3.99 4.98
N LYS A 115 -10.67 -4.21 5.14
CA LYS A 115 -11.37 -5.33 4.48
C LYS A 115 -11.31 -5.23 2.96
N LYS A 116 -11.46 -4.03 2.40
CA LYS A 116 -11.32 -3.79 0.95
C LYS A 116 -9.88 -4.03 0.48
N GLN A 117 -8.89 -3.54 1.21
CA GLN A 117 -7.47 -3.73 0.89
C GLN A 117 -7.08 -5.21 0.88
N ILE A 118 -7.50 -5.98 1.89
CA ILE A 118 -7.27 -7.44 1.94
C ILE A 118 -7.96 -8.13 0.75
N SER A 119 -9.21 -7.76 0.45
CA SER A 119 -9.95 -8.32 -0.69
C SER A 119 -9.26 -8.06 -2.03
N LEU A 120 -8.74 -6.85 -2.23
CA LEU A 120 -7.98 -6.49 -3.43
C LEU A 120 -6.65 -7.24 -3.49
N GLY A 121 -5.90 -7.30 -2.39
CA GLY A 121 -4.64 -8.06 -2.33
C GLY A 121 -4.85 -9.53 -2.71
N VAL A 122 -5.88 -10.18 -2.16
CA VAL A 122 -6.24 -11.56 -2.51
C VAL A 122 -6.65 -11.69 -3.98
N PHE A 123 -7.34 -10.69 -4.54
CA PHE A 123 -7.71 -10.69 -5.95
C PHE A 123 -6.49 -10.59 -6.86
N PHE A 124 -5.56 -9.68 -6.58
CA PHE A 124 -4.32 -9.53 -7.36
C PHE A 124 -3.37 -10.72 -7.19
N SER A 125 -3.29 -11.34 -6.01
CA SER A 125 -2.50 -12.57 -5.82
C SER A 125 -3.09 -13.78 -6.56
N LYS A 126 -4.38 -13.77 -6.86
CA LYS A 126 -5.05 -14.80 -7.68
C LYS A 126 -4.99 -14.51 -9.17
N TRP A 127 -4.60 -13.30 -9.57
CA TRP A 127 -4.46 -12.94 -10.97
C TRP A 127 -3.19 -13.59 -11.53
N PRO A 128 -3.29 -14.57 -12.44
CA PRO A 128 -2.10 -15.13 -13.05
C PRO A 128 -1.46 -14.04 -13.92
N ALA A 129 -0.14 -13.86 -13.76
CA ALA A 129 0.64 -12.80 -14.41
C ALA A 129 0.58 -12.78 -15.96
N GLY A 130 -0.07 -13.76 -16.59
CA GLY A 130 -0.22 -13.86 -18.06
C GLY A 130 -1.64 -13.65 -18.61
N GLU A 131 -2.64 -13.26 -17.79
CA GLU A 131 -4.02 -13.05 -18.28
C GLU A 131 -4.29 -11.64 -18.81
N SER A 132 -3.47 -10.65 -18.45
CA SER A 132 -3.57 -9.28 -18.98
C SER A 132 -3.35 -9.22 -20.49
N GLU A 133 -2.41 -9.99 -21.03
CA GLU A 133 -2.12 -10.07 -22.47
C GLU A 133 -3.27 -10.71 -23.26
N LYS A 134 -3.97 -11.70 -22.68
CA LYS A 134 -5.12 -12.36 -23.35
C LYS A 134 -6.36 -11.47 -23.44
N ILE A 135 -6.59 -10.59 -22.46
CA ILE A 135 -7.77 -9.72 -22.43
C ILE A 135 -7.57 -8.55 -23.42
N ILE A 136 -6.35 -8.01 -23.51
CA ILE A 136 -5.99 -6.99 -24.50
C ILE A 136 -6.07 -7.57 -25.93
N ALA A 137 -5.58 -8.79 -26.14
CA ALA A 137 -5.66 -9.48 -27.44
C ALA A 137 -7.10 -9.81 -27.88
N LYS A 138 -8.02 -10.11 -26.94
CA LYS A 138 -9.44 -10.33 -27.27
C LYS A 138 -10.16 -9.03 -27.64
N LYS A 139 -9.84 -7.91 -26.98
CA LYS A 139 -10.47 -6.61 -27.25
C LYS A 139 -10.04 -6.01 -28.59
N ALA A 140 -8.81 -6.26 -29.05
CA ALA A 140 -8.36 -5.88 -30.38
C ALA A 140 -9.10 -6.64 -31.50
N LYS A 141 -9.42 -7.93 -31.27
CA LYS A 141 -10.05 -8.79 -32.28
C LYS A 141 -11.55 -8.60 -32.47
N THR A 142 -12.21 -7.83 -31.60
CA THR A 142 -13.65 -7.52 -31.71
C THR A 142 -13.91 -6.16 -32.37
N SER A 143 -12.85 -5.41 -32.73
CA SER A 143 -12.96 -4.09 -33.38
C SER A 143 -12.77 -4.13 -34.91
N GLU A 144 -12.45 -5.30 -35.48
CA GLU A 144 -12.25 -5.47 -36.94
C GLU A 144 -13.46 -6.07 -37.68
N ASP A 145 -14.53 -6.43 -36.96
CA ASP A 145 -15.80 -6.89 -37.55
C ASP A 145 -16.96 -5.92 -37.18
N ILE A 146 -16.91 -4.69 -37.72
CA ILE A 146 -18.09 -3.83 -37.97
C ILE A 146 -17.91 -3.15 -39.32
#